data_AF-A0AAW4PLX5-F1
#
_entry.id   AF-A0AAW4PLX5-F1
#
_cell.length_a   1.000
_cell.length_b   1.000
_cell.length_c   1.000
_cell.angle_alpha   90.00
_cell.angle_beta   90.00
_cell.angle_gamma   90.00
#
_symmetry.space_group_name_H-M   'P 1'
#
loop_
_entity.id
_entity.type
_entity.pdbx_description
1 polymer ?
#
loop_
_entity_poly.entity_id
_entity_poly.type
_entity_poly.pdbx_seq_one_letter_code
_entity_poly.pdbx_strand_id
1 'polypeptide(L)' 'MSETDADGPPPFEDAFSSDDVEQRIYGTILQTREPTTASAIADSADCDPKTARKYLGWFDELGIVTRYDG' A
#
# COMPACT_ATOMS: atom_id res chain seq x y z
N MET A 1 22.92 -33.05 1.12
CA MET A 1 21.85 -33.57 0.24
C MET A 1 20.58 -32.92 0.75
N SER A 2 19.87 -32.02 0.08
CA SER A 2 20.02 -31.45 -1.27
C SER A 2 19.37 -30.07 -1.28
N GLU A 3 19.96 -29.19 -2.08
CA GLU A 3 19.39 -28.05 -2.81
C GLU A 3 18.00 -27.56 -2.37
N THR A 4 17.97 -26.41 -1.70
CA THR A 4 16.78 -25.53 -1.71
C THR A 4 16.62 -25.02 -3.14
N ASP A 5 15.65 -25.61 -3.86
CA ASP A 5 15.13 -25.12 -5.13
C ASP A 5 14.85 -23.61 -5.02
N ALA A 6 15.73 -22.80 -5.61
CA ALA A 6 15.64 -21.35 -5.63
C ALA A 6 14.69 -20.84 -6.75
N ASP A 7 13.68 -21.63 -7.10
CA ASP A 7 12.72 -21.36 -8.21
C ASP A 7 11.25 -21.55 -7.78
N GLY A 8 10.99 -21.70 -6.48
CA GLY A 8 9.64 -21.69 -5.92
C GLY A 8 9.13 -20.27 -5.64
N PRO A 9 7.80 -20.03 -5.69
CA PRO A 9 7.25 -18.74 -5.27
C PRO A 9 7.70 -18.42 -3.84
N PRO A 10 7.89 -17.13 -3.50
CA PRO A 10 8.39 -16.74 -2.20
C PRO A 10 7.54 -17.36 -1.08
N PRO A 11 8.15 -17.70 0.07
CA PRO A 11 7.41 -18.23 1.20
C PRO A 11 6.25 -17.29 1.55
N PHE A 12 5.11 -17.86 1.92
CA PHE A 12 3.90 -17.09 2.26
C PHE A 12 4.13 -16.05 3.36
N GLU A 13 5.13 -16.27 4.21
CA GLU A 13 5.53 -15.35 5.28
C GLU A 13 6.03 -14.00 4.73
N ASP A 14 6.54 -13.96 3.49
CA ASP A 14 7.05 -12.76 2.82
C ASP A 14 6.27 -12.37 1.54
N ALA A 15 5.18 -13.09 1.22
CA ALA A 15 4.40 -12.87 -0.01
C ALA A 15 3.83 -11.45 -0.13
N PHE A 16 3.68 -10.76 1.01
CA PHE A 16 3.29 -9.36 1.10
C PHE A 16 4.27 -8.58 1.98
N SER A 17 5.57 -8.92 1.90
CA SER A 17 6.60 -8.16 2.61
C SER A 17 6.35 -6.68 2.38
N SER A 18 6.16 -5.99 3.51
CA SER A 18 5.60 -4.65 3.55
C SER A 18 6.52 -3.60 2.93
N ASP A 19 7.66 -3.99 2.36
CA ASP A 19 8.66 -3.11 1.76
C ASP A 19 8.09 -2.32 0.56
N ASP A 20 7.08 -2.85 -0.13
CA ASP A 20 6.39 -2.11 -1.18
C ASP A 20 5.44 -1.05 -0.59
N VAL A 21 5.83 0.21 -0.79
CA VAL A 21 5.06 1.39 -0.39
C VAL A 21 3.62 1.38 -0.93
N GLU A 22 3.39 0.80 -2.11
CA GLU A 22 2.06 0.65 -2.69
C GLU A 22 1.16 -0.20 -1.79
N GLN A 23 1.67 -1.37 -1.36
CA GLN A 23 0.94 -2.31 -0.50
C GLN A 23 0.68 -1.71 0.88
N ARG A 24 1.62 -0.93 1.43
CA ARG A 24 1.42 -0.22 2.71
C ARG A 24 0.31 0.83 2.61
N ILE A 25 0.31 1.61 1.53
CA ILE A 25 -0.74 2.60 1.27
C ILE A 25 -2.09 1.90 1.09
N TYR A 26 -2.13 0.81 0.32
CA TYR A 26 -3.34 0.02 0.10
C TYR A 26 -3.92 -0.54 1.42
N GLY A 27 -3.07 -1.17 2.24
CA GLY A 27 -3.45 -1.67 3.56
C GLY A 27 -3.95 -0.57 4.50
N THR A 28 -3.37 0.63 4.43
CA THR A 28 -3.80 1.79 5.22
C THR A 28 -5.18 2.29 4.77
N ILE A 29 -5.42 2.37 3.45
CA ILE A 29 -6.71 2.78 2.88
C ILE A 29 -7.82 1.83 3.34
N LEU A 30 -7.60 0.51 3.27
CA LEU A 30 -8.62 -0.49 3.65
C LEU A 30 -9.00 -0.42 5.14
N GLN A 31 -8.13 0.13 5.99
CA GLN A 31 -8.38 0.30 7.42
C GLN A 31 -8.99 1.66 7.75
N THR A 32 -9.01 2.60 6.80
CA THR A 32 -9.51 3.96 6.98
C THR A 32 -11.04 3.98 7.00
N ARG A 33 -11.63 4.53 8.07
CA ARG A 33 -13.10 4.54 8.28
C ARG A 33 -13.75 5.91 8.05
N GLU A 34 -12.95 6.96 7.93
CA GLU A 34 -13.38 8.35 7.78
C GLU A 34 -12.55 9.03 6.68
N PRO A 35 -13.06 10.08 6.02
CA PRO A 35 -12.27 10.85 5.06
C PRO A 35 -10.94 11.29 5.67
N THR A 36 -9.83 10.84 5.09
CA THR A 36 -8.49 11.00 5.66
C THR A 36 -7.58 11.71 4.67
N THR A 37 -6.75 12.62 5.17
CA THR A 37 -5.83 13.39 4.33
C THR A 37 -4.69 12.52 3.80
N ALA A 38 -4.19 12.85 2.60
CA ALA A 38 -3.04 12.14 2.01
C ALA A 38 -1.79 12.18 2.90
N SER A 39 -1.59 13.23 3.71
CA SER A 39 -0.47 13.31 4.64
C SER A 39 -0.60 12.29 5.78
N ALA A 40 -1.80 12.13 6.36
CA ALA A 40 -2.03 11.15 7.43
C ALA A 40 -1.90 9.70 6.93
N ILE A 41 -2.30 9.45 5.66
CA ILE A 41 -2.04 8.16 5.00
C ILE A 41 -0.53 7.95 4.80
N ALA A 42 0.21 8.98 4.41
CA ALA A 42 1.67 8.90 4.25
C ALA A 42 2.38 8.57 5.56
N ASP A 43 1.98 9.22 6.66
CA ASP A 43 2.52 8.96 7.99
C ASP A 43 2.25 7.50 8.43
N SER A 44 1.05 6.98 8.16
CA SER A 44 0.66 5.61 8.52
C SER A 44 1.35 4.55 7.65
N ALA A 45 1.59 4.87 6.37
CA ALA A 45 2.23 3.98 5.41
C ALA A 45 3.77 4.11 5.36
N ASP A 46 4.36 4.93 6.25
CA ASP A 46 5.80 5.25 6.28
C ASP A 46 6.35 5.61 4.89
N CYS A 47 5.79 6.69 4.32
CA CYS A 47 6.23 7.24 3.05
C CYS A 47 6.08 8.76 3.00
N ASP A 48 6.64 9.38 1.96
CA ASP A 48 6.48 10.82 1.79
C ASP A 48 5.08 11.18 1.24
N PRO A 49 4.53 12.37 1.58
CA PRO A 49 3.22 12.78 1.10
C PRO A 49 3.07 12.90 -0.42
N LYS A 50 4.16 13.07 -1.19
CA LYS A 50 4.08 13.12 -2.66
C LYS A 50 3.86 11.71 -3.22
N THR A 51 4.54 10.71 -2.67
CA THR A 51 4.31 9.29 -2.98
C THR A 51 2.89 8.86 -2.62
N ALA A 52 2.40 9.23 -1.43
CA ALA A 52 1.01 8.94 -1.04
C ALA A 52 -0.01 9.54 -2.03
N ARG A 53 0.14 10.80 -2.43
CA ARG A 53 -0.76 11.44 -3.41
C ARG A 53 -0.73 10.76 -4.77
N LYS A 54 0.44 10.31 -5.23
CA LYS A 54 0.57 9.58 -6.50
C LYS A 54 -0.26 8.30 -6.48
N TYR A 55 -0.11 7.49 -5.45
CA TYR A 55 -0.85 6.23 -5.35
C TYR A 55 -2.33 6.43 -5.05
N LEU A 56 -2.70 7.40 -4.22
CA LEU A 56 -4.10 7.75 -3.98
C LEU A 56 -4.81 8.20 -5.28
N GLY A 57 -4.13 8.93 -6.16
CA GLY A 57 -4.66 9.28 -7.48
C GLY A 57 -4.89 8.04 -8.35
N TRP A 58 -3.94 7.12 -8.37
CA TRP A 58 -4.10 5.85 -9.09
C TRP A 58 -5.23 4.98 -8.50
N PHE A 59 -5.37 4.93 -7.18
CA PHE A 59 -6.47 4.22 -6.53
C PHE A 59 -7.84 4.88 -6.75
N ASP A 60 -7.90 6.19 -6.97
CA ASP A 60 -9.11 6.92 -7.37
C ASP A 60 -9.51 6.53 -8.81
N GLU A 61 -8.55 6.44 -9.73
CA GLU A 61 -8.77 5.94 -11.10
C GLU A 61 -9.29 4.49 -11.13
N LEU A 62 -8.85 3.65 -10.18
CA LEU A 62 -9.33 2.28 -10.01
C LEU A 62 -10.68 2.18 -9.27
N GLY A 63 -11.17 3.27 -8.67
CA GLY A 63 -12.40 3.28 -7.86
C GLY A 63 -12.25 2.63 -6.48
N ILE A 64 -11.03 2.45 -5.99
CA ILE A 64 -10.73 1.91 -4.65
C ILE A 64 -10.90 2.99 -3.58
N VAL A 65 -10.53 4.23 -3.91
CA VAL A 65 -10.82 5.41 -3.09
C VAL A 65 -11.70 6.37 -3.86
N THR A 66 -12.24 7.34 -3.16
CA THR A 66 -12.89 8.50 -3.79
C THR A 66 -12.38 9.74 -3.10
N ARG A 67 -12.02 10.74 -3.89
CA ARG A 67 -11.67 12.06 -3.36
C ARG A 67 -12.89 12.69 -2.68
N TYR A 68 -12.74 12.98 -1.40
CA TYR A 68 -13.67 13.82 -0.65
C TYR A 68 -13.15 15.26 -0.66
N ASP A 69 -13.88 16.18 -1.30
CA ASP A 69 -13.46 17.58 -1.41
C ASP A 69 -13.73 18.42 -0.16
N GLY A 70 -14.55 17.93 0.78
CA GLY A 70 -14.89 18.62 2.03
C GLY A 70 -15.82 19.81 1.83
#